data_AF-A0A959BPT5-F1
#
_entry.id   AF-A0A959BPT5-F1
#
_cell.length_a   1.000
_cell.length_b   1.000
_cell.length_c   1.000
_cell.angle_alpha   90.00
_cell.angle_beta   90.00
_cell.angle_gamma   90.00
#
_symmetry.space_group_name_H-M   'P 1'
#
loop_
_entity.id
_entity.type
_entity.pdbx_description
1 polymer ?
#
loop_
_entity_poly.entity_id
_entity_poly.type
_entity_poly.pdbx_seq_one_letter_code
_entity_poly.pdbx_strand_id
1 'polypeptide(L)'
;TPPMQDKATAARKIIQSNALFAAAGGAIPIPVLDVGAVTLVQLDMLKALCKLHLVDYSELQGKAIISALSGSLMARFSASAFKLVPGIGTLLGGISMAAFSAANTYSLGKVFDFLLAKYGSLDNVDIEEMKKIFQEEFEKGKEFFEKNRPDRQD
;
A
#
# COMPACT_ATOMS: atom_id res chain seq x y z
N THR A 1 -14.93 -7.60 23.06
CA THR A 1 -14.06 -6.97 22.04
C THR A 1 -12.62 -7.05 22.53
N PRO A 2 -11.62 -7.32 21.68
CA PRO A 2 -10.22 -7.35 22.12
C PRO A 2 -9.77 -5.99 22.68
N PRO A 3 -8.84 -5.95 23.65
CA PRO A 3 -8.14 -4.74 24.08
C PRO A 3 -7.56 -3.94 22.90
N MET A 4 -7.49 -2.61 23.04
CA MET A 4 -7.01 -1.70 21.97
C MET A 4 -5.59 -2.02 21.49
N GLN A 5 -4.72 -2.46 22.43
CA GLN A 5 -3.35 -2.89 22.16
C GLN A 5 -3.28 -4.16 21.30
N ASP A 6 -4.23 -5.08 21.49
CA ASP A 6 -4.31 -6.33 20.73
C ASP A 6 -4.80 -6.06 19.29
N LYS A 7 -5.73 -5.12 19.11
CA LYS A 7 -6.17 -4.68 17.79
C LYS A 7 -5.04 -4.05 16.98
N ALA A 8 -4.29 -3.12 17.57
CA ALA A 8 -3.17 -2.46 16.89
C ALA A 8 -2.08 -3.46 16.45
N THR A 9 -1.82 -4.46 17.30
CA THR A 9 -0.84 -5.53 17.01
C THR A 9 -1.34 -6.46 15.90
N ALA A 10 -2.62 -6.84 15.94
CA ALA A 10 -3.24 -7.67 14.90
C ALA A 10 -3.27 -6.95 13.54
N ALA A 11 -3.67 -5.68 13.51
CA ALA A 11 -3.66 -4.86 12.30
C ALA A 11 -2.26 -4.78 11.69
N ARG A 12 -1.25 -4.49 12.51
CA ARG A 12 0.15 -4.45 12.05
C ARG A 12 0.59 -5.76 11.42
N LYS A 13 0.24 -6.91 12.00
CA LYS A 13 0.58 -8.23 11.46
C LYS A 13 -0.09 -8.49 10.11
N ILE A 14 -1.38 -8.15 9.97
CA ILE A 14 -2.12 -8.26 8.71
C ILE A 14 -1.45 -7.42 7.61
N ILE A 15 -1.14 -6.16 7.92
CA ILE A 15 -0.54 -5.22 6.97
C ILE A 15 0.85 -5.68 6.55
N GLN A 16 1.72 -6.05 7.50
CA GLN A 16 3.09 -6.49 7.20
C GLN A 16 3.13 -7.77 6.38
N SER A 17 2.27 -8.75 6.69
CA SER A 17 2.21 -9.99 5.93
C SER A 17 1.79 -9.74 4.47
N ASN A 18 0.77 -8.91 4.25
CA ASN A 18 0.30 -8.60 2.90
C ASN A 18 1.30 -7.73 2.13
N ALA A 19 1.99 -6.80 2.79
CA ALA A 19 3.09 -6.05 2.16
C ALA A 19 4.23 -6.98 1.70
N LEU A 20 4.56 -8.01 2.48
CA LEU A 20 5.55 -9.01 2.09
C LEU A 20 5.07 -9.86 0.90
N PHE A 21 3.80 -10.29 0.91
CA PHE A 21 3.21 -11.00 -0.23
C PHE A 21 3.17 -10.13 -1.49
N ALA A 22 2.87 -8.83 -1.37
CA ALA A 22 2.90 -7.89 -2.48
C ALA A 22 4.33 -7.68 -3.01
N ALA A 23 5.33 -7.66 -2.13
CA ALA A 23 6.74 -7.62 -2.52
C ALA A 23 7.14 -8.87 -3.33
N ALA A 24 6.70 -10.05 -2.88
CA ALA A 24 6.94 -11.32 -3.55
C ALA A 24 6.21 -11.40 -4.90
N GLY A 25 4.96 -10.91 -4.97
CA GLY A 25 4.19 -10.80 -6.20
C GLY A 25 4.86 -9.87 -7.22
N GLY A 26 5.32 -8.69 -6.79
CA GLY A 26 6.04 -7.74 -7.65
C GLY A 26 7.48 -8.15 -8.02
N ALA A 27 7.93 -9.33 -7.60
CA ALA A 27 9.18 -9.94 -8.05
C ALA A 27 8.97 -10.91 -9.22
N ILE A 28 7.73 -11.20 -9.61
CA ILE A 28 7.40 -12.03 -10.78
C ILE A 28 7.43 -11.14 -12.02
N PRO A 29 8.28 -11.39 -13.03
CA PRO A 29 8.42 -10.49 -14.17
C PRO A 29 7.29 -10.72 -15.20
N ILE A 30 6.02 -10.58 -14.81
CA ILE A 30 4.86 -10.62 -15.71
C ILE A 30 3.93 -9.41 -15.44
N PRO A 31 4.05 -8.32 -16.24
CA PRO A 31 3.41 -7.03 -15.98
C PRO A 31 1.88 -7.04 -15.79
N VAL A 32 1.17 -8.03 -16.33
CA VAL A 32 -0.31 -8.11 -16.27
C VAL A 32 -0.81 -9.04 -15.15
N LEU A 33 -0.05 -10.11 -14.84
CA LEU A 33 -0.39 -10.99 -13.72
C LEU A 33 -0.14 -10.30 -12.36
N ASP A 34 0.87 -9.43 -12.30
CA ASP A 34 1.26 -8.73 -11.07
C ASP A 34 0.17 -7.79 -10.54
N VAL A 35 -0.51 -7.04 -11.40
CA VAL A 35 -1.52 -6.05 -10.95
C VAL A 35 -2.74 -6.75 -10.35
N GLY A 36 -3.21 -7.82 -11.01
CA GLY A 36 -4.32 -8.62 -10.51
C GLY A 36 -3.97 -9.31 -9.19
N ALA A 37 -2.81 -9.95 -9.12
CA ALA A 37 -2.34 -10.63 -7.91
C ALA A 37 -2.16 -9.66 -6.73
N VAL A 38 -1.52 -8.51 -6.94
CA VAL A 38 -1.34 -7.48 -5.90
C VAL A 38 -2.69 -6.91 -5.45
N THR A 39 -3.64 -6.72 -6.37
CA THR A 39 -5.00 -6.26 -6.02
C THR A 39 -5.71 -7.29 -5.13
N LEU A 40 -5.57 -8.58 -5.40
CA LEU A 40 -6.14 -9.63 -4.55
C LEU A 40 -5.54 -9.61 -3.14
N VAL A 41 -4.22 -9.44 -3.03
CA VAL A 41 -3.53 -9.26 -1.74
C VAL A 41 -4.07 -8.03 -0.99
N GLN A 42 -4.27 -6.91 -1.69
CA GLN A 42 -4.81 -5.68 -1.10
C GLN A 42 -6.27 -5.83 -0.67
N LEU A 43 -7.09 -6.57 -1.42
CA LEU A 43 -8.49 -6.85 -1.06
C LEU A 43 -8.60 -7.79 0.14
N ASP A 44 -7.77 -8.84 0.21
CA ASP A 44 -7.73 -9.75 1.35
C ASP A 44 -7.28 -9.02 2.63
N MET A 45 -6.25 -8.18 2.53
CA MET A 45 -5.81 -7.29 3.59
C MET A 45 -6.97 -6.41 4.10
N LEU A 46 -7.68 -5.73 3.19
CA LEU A 46 -8.81 -4.87 3.54
C LEU A 46 -9.91 -5.65 4.25
N LYS A 47 -10.28 -6.82 3.72
CA LYS A 47 -11.31 -7.68 4.32
C LYS A 47 -10.91 -8.14 5.73
N ALA A 48 -9.65 -8.48 5.95
CA ALA A 48 -9.13 -8.84 7.25
C ALA A 48 -9.16 -7.67 8.26
N LEU A 49 -8.85 -6.44 7.79
CA LEU A 49 -8.95 -5.23 8.61
C LEU A 49 -10.42 -4.89 8.96
N CYS A 50 -11.34 -4.97 8.00
CA CYS A 50 -12.78 -4.79 8.27
C CYS A 50 -13.27 -5.79 9.33
N LYS A 51 -12.89 -7.06 9.22
CA LYS A 51 -13.22 -8.08 10.23
C LYS A 51 -12.65 -7.76 11.61
N LEU A 52 -11.41 -7.26 11.69
CA LEU A 52 -10.76 -6.86 12.94
C LEU A 52 -11.48 -5.68 13.62
N HIS A 53 -11.98 -4.75 12.81
CA HIS A 53 -12.71 -3.56 13.27
C HIS A 53 -14.21 -3.79 13.45
N LEU A 54 -14.73 -4.98 13.11
CA LEU A 54 -16.15 -5.33 13.14
C LEU A 54 -16.99 -4.43 12.21
N VAL A 55 -16.45 -4.13 11.03
CA VAL A 55 -17.08 -3.33 9.98
C VAL A 55 -17.45 -4.26 8.81
N ASP A 56 -18.62 -4.04 8.22
CA ASP A 56 -19.07 -4.80 7.05
C ASP A 56 -18.19 -4.50 5.84
N TYR A 57 -17.79 -5.56 5.13
CA TYR A 57 -16.93 -5.45 3.96
C TYR A 57 -17.76 -5.48 2.68
N SER A 58 -17.57 -4.46 1.83
CA SER A 58 -18.07 -4.42 0.46
C SER A 58 -16.92 -4.59 -0.53
N GLU A 59 -16.95 -5.67 -1.31
CA GLU A 59 -15.92 -5.94 -2.32
C GLU A 59 -15.88 -4.85 -3.39
N LEU A 60 -17.04 -4.35 -3.81
CA LEU A 60 -17.16 -3.29 -4.79
C LEU A 60 -16.49 -2.00 -4.29
N GLN A 61 -16.77 -1.61 -3.05
CA GLN A 61 -16.17 -0.43 -2.43
C GLN A 61 -14.66 -0.61 -2.23
N GLY A 62 -14.23 -1.77 -1.75
CA GLY A 62 -12.83 -2.08 -1.56
C GLY A 62 -12.04 -1.96 -2.87
N LYS A 63 -12.56 -2.53 -3.96
CA LYS A 63 -11.98 -2.39 -5.31
C LYS A 63 -11.93 -0.93 -5.75
N ALA A 64 -13.01 -0.17 -5.56
CA ALA A 64 -13.05 1.24 -5.94
C ALA A 64 -11.96 2.06 -5.22
N ILE A 65 -11.86 1.94 -3.90
CA ILE A 65 -10.86 2.70 -3.11
C ILE A 65 -9.43 2.27 -3.47
N ILE A 66 -9.17 0.95 -3.53
CA ILE A 66 -7.85 0.42 -3.92
C ILE A 66 -7.47 0.93 -5.31
N SER A 67 -8.40 0.89 -6.27
CA SER A 67 -8.13 1.37 -7.64
C SER A 67 -7.83 2.87 -7.69
N ALA A 68 -8.55 3.69 -6.93
CA ALA A 68 -8.36 5.14 -6.89
C ALA A 68 -7.00 5.53 -6.29
N LEU A 69 -6.60 4.87 -5.20
CA LEU A 69 -5.35 5.14 -4.49
C LEU A 69 -4.14 4.55 -5.23
N SER A 70 -4.17 3.24 -5.51
CA SER A 70 -3.07 2.54 -6.21
C SER A 70 -2.91 2.99 -7.65
N GLY A 71 -4.00 3.24 -8.38
CA GLY A 71 -3.95 3.69 -9.78
C GLY A 71 -3.27 5.05 -9.92
N SER A 72 -3.59 5.98 -9.02
CA SER A 72 -2.97 7.31 -8.98
C SER A 72 -1.47 7.22 -8.67
N LEU A 73 -1.08 6.35 -7.73
CA LEU A 73 0.33 6.15 -7.38
C LEU A 73 1.12 5.45 -8.50
N MET A 74 0.54 4.43 -9.12
CA MET A 74 1.15 3.70 -10.23
C MET A 74 1.33 4.61 -11.46
N ALA A 75 0.37 5.49 -11.75
CA ALA A 75 0.49 6.48 -12.83
C ALA A 75 1.64 7.46 -12.57
N ARG A 76 1.80 7.93 -11.32
CA ARG A 76 2.93 8.80 -10.91
C ARG A 76 4.26 8.06 -10.99
N PHE A 77 4.31 6.81 -10.51
CA PHE A 77 5.50 5.97 -10.60
C PHE A 77 5.89 5.73 -12.06
N SER A 78 4.93 5.38 -12.91
CA SER A 78 5.15 5.20 -14.35
C SER A 78 5.63 6.49 -15.02
N ALA A 79 4.98 7.62 -14.76
CA ALA A 79 5.40 8.93 -15.29
C ALA A 79 6.81 9.33 -14.83
N SER A 80 7.22 8.92 -13.62
CA SER A 80 8.59 9.12 -13.12
C SER A 80 9.61 8.16 -13.74
N ALA A 81 9.21 6.90 -13.98
CA ALA A 81 10.05 5.88 -14.61
C ALA A 81 10.27 6.18 -16.11
N PHE A 82 9.24 6.64 -16.82
CA PHE A 82 9.34 7.02 -18.24
C PHE A 82 10.14 8.31 -18.48
N LYS A 83 10.37 9.14 -17.46
CA LYS A 83 11.26 10.32 -17.54
C LYS A 83 12.76 9.97 -17.46
N LEU A 84 13.12 8.70 -17.30
CA LEU A 84 14.50 8.21 -17.31
C LEU A 84 14.77 7.45 -18.62
N VAL A 85 15.43 8.14 -19.54
CA VAL A 85 16.17 7.72 -20.76
C VAL A 85 16.15 6.21 -21.13
N PRO A 86 15.87 5.84 -22.41
CA PRO A 86 16.04 4.46 -22.86
C PRO A 86 17.53 4.07 -22.86
N GLY A 87 17.89 3.04 -22.09
CA GLY A 87 19.19 2.37 -22.18
C GLY A 87 19.86 2.06 -20.84
N ILE A 88 19.88 2.99 -19.88
CA ILE A 88 20.51 2.79 -18.55
C ILE A 88 19.83 3.77 -17.58
N GLY A 89 18.97 3.31 -16.68
CA GLY A 89 18.32 4.27 -15.75
C GLY A 89 17.58 3.70 -14.56
N THR A 90 17.20 2.42 -14.57
CA THR A 90 16.36 1.83 -13.50
C THR A 90 17.13 1.23 -12.33
N LEU A 91 18.47 1.15 -12.36
CA LEU A 91 19.23 0.49 -11.29
C LEU A 91 19.82 1.41 -10.21
N LEU A 92 19.92 2.73 -10.41
CA LEU A 92 20.77 3.57 -9.55
C LEU A 92 20.09 4.75 -8.84
N GLY A 93 18.76 4.93 -8.91
CA GLY A 93 18.11 6.09 -8.27
C GLY A 93 16.67 5.98 -7.79
N GLY A 94 16.03 4.81 -7.87
CA GLY A 94 14.62 4.63 -7.50
C GLY A 94 14.36 3.35 -6.69
N ILE A 95 13.25 3.29 -5.97
CA ILE A 95 12.83 2.08 -5.25
C ILE A 95 12.49 0.98 -6.27
N SER A 96 12.87 -0.28 -5.99
CA SER A 96 12.58 -1.41 -6.89
C SER A 96 11.07 -1.68 -6.98
N MET A 97 10.62 -2.42 -8.01
CA MET A 97 9.19 -2.78 -8.14
C MET A 97 8.68 -3.57 -6.92
N ALA A 98 9.49 -4.48 -6.38
CA ALA A 98 9.16 -5.21 -5.15
C ALA A 98 9.05 -4.27 -3.93
N ALA A 99 10.00 -3.34 -3.77
CA ALA A 99 9.96 -2.35 -2.70
C ALA A 99 8.77 -1.38 -2.84
N PHE A 100 8.48 -0.93 -4.06
CA PHE A 100 7.31 -0.12 -4.37
C PHE A 100 6.01 -0.85 -4.03
N SER A 101 5.87 -2.11 -4.46
CA SER A 101 4.70 -2.93 -4.19
C SER A 101 4.48 -3.13 -2.69
N ALA A 102 5.55 -3.40 -1.94
CA ALA A 102 5.53 -3.52 -0.50
C ALA A 102 5.10 -2.20 0.18
N ALA A 103 5.71 -1.09 -0.22
CA ALA A 103 5.42 0.23 0.32
C ALA A 103 3.97 0.65 0.04
N ASN A 104 3.52 0.51 -1.21
CA ASN A 104 2.14 0.80 -1.61
C ASN A 104 1.13 0.02 -0.76
N THR A 105 1.33 -1.29 -0.65
CA THR A 105 0.41 -2.18 0.10
C THR A 105 0.44 -1.87 1.60
N TYR A 106 1.61 -1.59 2.17
CA TYR A 106 1.74 -1.19 3.55
C TYR A 106 1.01 0.13 3.84
N SER A 107 1.23 1.16 3.00
CA SER A 107 0.58 2.47 3.15
C SER A 107 -0.94 2.37 3.01
N LEU A 108 -1.46 1.58 2.05
CA LEU A 108 -2.89 1.31 1.97
C LEU A 108 -3.44 0.69 3.25
N GLY A 109 -2.76 -0.33 3.77
CA GLY A 109 -3.18 -1.00 5.00
C GLY A 109 -3.23 -0.06 6.20
N LYS A 110 -2.26 0.86 6.32
CA LYS A 110 -2.23 1.88 7.36
C LYS A 110 -3.39 2.87 7.26
N VAL A 111 -3.72 3.29 6.04
CA VAL A 111 -4.88 4.16 5.77
C VAL A 111 -6.16 3.44 6.17
N PHE A 112 -6.38 2.21 5.69
CA PHE A 112 -7.58 1.45 6.02
C PHE A 112 -7.74 1.22 7.52
N ASP A 113 -6.67 0.82 8.21
CA ASP A 113 -6.69 0.63 9.66
C ASP A 113 -7.08 1.93 10.39
N PHE A 114 -6.49 3.06 10.00
CA PHE A 114 -6.83 4.37 10.56
C PHE A 114 -8.30 4.76 10.31
N LEU A 115 -8.78 4.61 9.08
CA LEU A 115 -10.14 4.99 8.70
C LEU A 115 -11.17 4.14 9.43
N LEU A 116 -10.96 2.83 9.48
CA LEU A 116 -11.84 1.90 10.19
C LEU A 116 -11.83 2.17 11.70
N ALA A 117 -10.67 2.46 12.29
CA ALA A 117 -10.56 2.80 13.70
C ALA A 117 -11.23 4.14 14.05
N LYS A 118 -11.14 5.13 13.16
CA LYS A 118 -11.64 6.50 13.40
C LYS A 118 -13.13 6.65 13.07
N TYR A 119 -13.55 6.14 11.93
CA TYR A 119 -14.87 6.40 11.35
C TYR A 119 -15.81 5.20 11.43
N GLY A 120 -15.29 3.99 11.74
CA GLY A 120 -16.08 2.77 11.79
C GLY A 120 -16.67 2.34 10.45
N SER A 121 -16.30 2.99 9.35
CA SER A 121 -16.70 2.66 7.99
C SER A 121 -15.72 3.24 6.98
N LEU A 122 -15.81 2.74 5.75
CA LEU A 122 -15.12 3.32 4.59
C LEU A 122 -16.04 4.27 3.80
N ASP A 123 -17.33 4.33 4.12
CA ASP A 123 -18.33 5.18 3.45
C ASP A 123 -18.29 6.62 3.94
N ASN A 124 -17.90 6.83 5.20
CA ASN A 124 -18.00 8.13 5.87
C ASN A 124 -16.82 9.07 5.55
N VAL A 125 -15.96 8.71 4.59
CA VAL A 125 -14.70 9.42 4.34
C VAL A 125 -14.59 9.74 2.86
N ASP A 126 -14.31 11.00 2.56
CA ASP A 126 -14.09 11.48 1.20
C ASP A 126 -12.82 10.83 0.61
N ILE A 127 -12.90 10.39 -0.65
CA ILE A 127 -11.79 9.82 -1.40
C ILE A 127 -10.58 10.78 -1.47
N GLU A 128 -10.80 12.10 -1.47
CA GLU A 128 -9.73 13.08 -1.46
C GLU A 128 -8.99 13.12 -0.10
N GLU A 129 -9.71 12.95 1.01
CA GLU A 129 -9.09 12.79 2.33
C GLU A 129 -8.28 11.49 2.39
N MET A 130 -8.85 10.39 1.87
CA MET A 130 -8.14 9.11 1.78
C MET A 130 -6.85 9.23 0.96
N LYS A 131 -6.90 9.91 -0.20
CA LYS A 131 -5.72 10.17 -1.05
C LYS A 131 -4.66 10.96 -0.32
N LYS A 132 -5.05 12.00 0.43
CA LYS A 132 -4.11 12.83 1.20
C LYS A 132 -3.38 12.02 2.26
N ILE A 133 -4.12 11.29 3.11
CA ILE A 133 -3.54 10.44 4.16
C ILE A 133 -2.64 9.38 3.53
N PHE A 134 -3.10 8.76 2.44
CA PHE A 134 -2.32 7.76 1.71
C PHE A 134 -1.00 8.32 1.17
N GLN A 135 -1.03 9.51 0.57
CA GLN A 135 0.18 10.14 0.04
C GLN A 135 1.16 10.51 1.17
N GLU A 136 0.67 11.04 2.28
CA GLU A 136 1.50 11.35 3.46
C GLU A 136 2.18 10.09 4.02
N GLU A 137 1.44 8.98 4.17
CA GLU A 137 2.01 7.72 4.67
C GLU A 137 2.99 7.08 3.67
N PHE A 138 2.73 7.20 2.37
CA PHE A 138 3.65 6.72 1.34
C PHE A 138 4.96 7.53 1.31
N GLU A 139 4.87 8.86 1.39
CA GLU A 139 6.04 9.75 1.44
C GLU A 139 6.88 9.50 2.69
N LYS A 140 6.27 9.39 3.89
CA LYS A 140 6.97 8.99 5.12
C LYS A 140 7.69 7.66 4.98
N GLY A 141 7.03 6.68 4.34
CA GLY A 141 7.63 5.38 4.04
C GLY A 141 8.88 5.52 3.18
N LYS A 142 8.77 6.27 2.07
CA LYS A 142 9.88 6.53 1.15
C LYS A 142 11.05 7.23 1.85
N GLU A 143 10.81 8.30 2.59
CA GLU A 143 11.85 9.05 3.33
C GLU A 143 12.57 8.18 4.36
N PHE A 144 11.82 7.35 5.09
CA PHE A 144 12.39 6.41 6.06
C PHE A 144 13.34 5.41 5.38
N PHE A 145 12.97 4.87 4.22
CA PHE A 145 13.85 3.96 3.47
C PHE A 145 15.06 4.67 2.86
N GLU A 146 14.89 5.88 2.33
CA GLU A 146 16.00 6.67 1.78
C GLU A 146 17.03 7.06 2.84
N LYS A 147 16.58 7.35 4.07
CA LYS A 147 17.45 7.72 5.20
C LYS A 147 18.20 6.51 5.79
N ASN A 148 17.61 5.31 5.71
CA ASN A 148 18.18 4.08 6.28
C ASN A 148 18.76 3.12 5.21
N ARG A 149 19.03 3.63 4.00
CA ARG A 149 19.61 2.83 2.92
C ARG A 149 21.05 2.43 3.28
N PRO A 150 21.41 1.13 3.26
CA PRO A 150 22.70 0.64 3.76
C PRO A 150 23.92 1.11 2.94
N ASP A 151 23.71 1.69 1.77
CA ASP A 151 24.73 2.23 0.86
C ASP A 151 24.90 3.76 0.98
N ARG A 152 24.39 4.39 2.06
CA ARG A 152 24.75 5.76 2.50
C ARG A 152 25.44 5.73 3.88
N GLN A 153 26.45 4.89 4.05
CA GLN A 153 27.51 5.18 5.01
C GLN A 153 28.69 5.70 4.19
N ASP A 154 28.77 7.03 4.08
CA ASP A 154 30.02 7.73 3.71
C ASP A 154 30.92 7.83 4.95
#